data_AF-A0A965GA74-F1
#
_entry.id   AF-A0A965GA74-F1
#
_cell.length_a   1.000
_cell.length_b   1.000
_cell.length_c   1.000
_cell.angle_alpha   90.00
_cell.angle_beta   90.00
_cell.angle_gamma   90.00
#
_symmetry.space_group_name_H-M   'P 1'
#
loop_
_entity.id
_entity.type
_entity.pdbx_description
1 polymer ?
#
loop_
_entity_poly.entity_id
_entity_poly.type
_entity_poly.pdbx_seq_one_letter_code
_entity_poly.pdbx_strand_id
1 'polypeptide(L)'
;AILISSKLNQWTLLAGSMPIAYIIGGGDNAALPVVGRSAEEMWLTSAMTLLGVALLLKLRWGLAASVITLSLFLFSVIPDETFRVYLGYVHLVVAIGYFWVYRDQVVPTLKAVANRVKK
;
A
#
# COMPACT_ATOMS: atom_id res chain seq x y z
N ALA A 1 -3.30 3.65 -16.01
CA ALA A 1 -3.34 4.94 -15.27
C ALA A 1 -4.54 5.03 -14.32
N ILE A 2 -5.78 4.76 -14.79
CA ILE A 2 -7.01 4.88 -13.98
C ILE A 2 -6.95 4.07 -12.68
N LEU A 3 -6.52 2.79 -12.73
CA LEU A 3 -6.44 1.94 -11.54
C LEU A 3 -5.43 2.43 -10.50
N ILE A 4 -4.27 2.94 -10.94
CA ILE A 4 -3.25 3.48 -10.05
C ILE A 4 -3.76 4.77 -9.39
N SER A 5 -4.41 5.64 -10.16
CA SER A 5 -5.03 6.87 -9.64
C SER A 5 -6.13 6.58 -8.62
N SER A 6 -7.00 5.59 -8.90
CA SER A 6 -8.05 5.17 -7.97
C SER A 6 -7.47 4.63 -6.66
N LYS A 7 -6.38 3.84 -6.71
CA LYS A 7 -5.70 3.35 -5.51
C LYS A 7 -5.08 4.50 -4.69
N LEU A 8 -4.49 5.51 -5.36
CA LEU A 8 -3.98 6.69 -4.67
C LEU A 8 -5.11 7.45 -3.96
N ASN A 9 -6.23 7.69 -4.64
CA ASN A 9 -7.39 8.36 -4.06
C ASN A 9 -7.95 7.63 -2.82
N GLN A 10 -7.96 6.30 -2.84
CA GLN A 10 -8.39 5.49 -1.70
C GLN A 10 -7.46 5.64 -0.48
N TRP A 11 -6.15 5.71 -0.72
CA TRP A 11 -5.16 5.82 0.35
C TRP A 11 -4.91 7.25 0.84
N THR A 12 -5.26 8.26 0.05
CA THR A 12 -5.10 9.67 0.44
C THR A 12 -6.43 10.29 0.84
N LEU A 13 -7.31 10.51 -0.14
CA LEU A 13 -8.56 11.25 0.09
C LEU A 13 -9.53 10.47 0.97
N LEU A 14 -9.74 9.19 0.68
CA LEU A 14 -10.68 8.36 1.44
C LEU A 14 -10.13 8.03 2.83
N ALA A 15 -8.89 7.57 2.95
CA ALA A 15 -8.30 7.30 4.26
C ALA A 15 -8.19 8.57 5.12
N GLY A 16 -7.83 9.70 4.52
CA GLY A 16 -7.72 10.99 5.19
C GLY A 16 -9.05 11.63 5.56
N SER A 17 -10.16 11.26 4.91
CA SER A 17 -11.49 11.75 5.29
C SER A 17 -12.11 10.99 6.48
N MET A 18 -11.63 9.78 6.81
CA MET A 18 -12.17 9.01 7.94
C MET A 18 -12.02 9.72 9.29
N PRO A 19 -10.85 10.29 9.66
CA PRO A 19 -10.73 11.07 10.90
C PRO A 19 -11.64 12.30 10.92
N ILE A 20 -11.81 12.98 9.78
CA ILE A 20 -12.69 14.14 9.66
C ILE A 20 -14.14 13.74 9.91
N ALA A 21 -14.59 12.65 9.28
CA ALA A 21 -15.92 12.09 9.49
C ALA A 21 -16.14 11.63 10.94
N TYR A 22 -15.13 11.07 11.60
CA TYR A 22 -15.19 10.65 13.00
C TYR A 22 -15.43 11.83 13.95
N ILE A 23 -14.71 12.94 13.79
CA ILE A 23 -14.92 14.16 14.59
C ILE A 23 -16.34 14.71 14.36
N ILE A 24 -16.75 14.82 13.09
CA ILE A 24 -18.10 15.30 12.74
C ILE A 24 -19.18 14.38 13.33
N GLY A 25 -18.92 13.08 13.41
CA GLY A 25 -19.80 12.08 13.99
C GLY A 25 -19.85 12.03 15.52
N GLY A 26 -19.13 12.92 16.22
CA GLY A 26 -19.12 12.99 17.69
C GLY A 26 -17.96 12.26 18.36
N GLY A 27 -16.89 11.94 17.62
CA GLY A 27 -15.65 11.41 18.19
C GLY A 27 -14.89 12.44 19.03
N ASP A 28 -14.23 11.97 20.09
CA ASP A 28 -13.59 12.84 21.10
C ASP A 28 -12.43 13.69 20.54
N ASN A 29 -11.76 13.23 19.49
CA ASN A 29 -10.62 13.91 18.87
C ASN A 29 -10.37 13.43 17.43
N ALA A 30 -9.33 13.97 16.78
CA ALA A 30 -8.90 13.57 15.45
C ALA A 30 -8.19 12.20 15.40
N ALA A 31 -7.94 11.56 16.54
CA ALA A 31 -7.30 10.26 16.59
C ALA A 31 -8.36 9.17 16.43
N LEU A 32 -8.60 8.75 15.18
CA LEU A 32 -9.44 7.61 14.89
C LEU A 32 -8.87 6.36 15.58
N PRO A 33 -9.60 5.69 16.49
CA PRO A 33 -9.10 4.51 17.19
C PRO A 33 -9.02 3.32 16.22
N VAL A 34 -7.82 3.07 15.68
CA VAL A 34 -7.52 1.92 14.84
C VAL A 34 -6.85 0.85 15.71
N VAL A 35 -7.65 0.01 16.37
CA VAL A 35 -7.18 -1.00 17.34
C VAL A 35 -7.69 -2.40 17.00
N GLY A 36 -6.93 -3.42 17.44
CA GLY A 36 -7.22 -4.83 17.16
C GLY A 36 -7.22 -5.13 15.67
N ARG A 37 -8.27 -5.81 15.20
CA ARG A 37 -8.42 -6.27 13.82
C ARG A 37 -8.23 -5.17 12.77
N SER A 38 -8.78 -3.97 12.96
CA SER A 38 -8.65 -2.89 11.99
C SER A 38 -7.21 -2.42 11.83
N ALA A 39 -6.39 -2.49 12.89
CA ALA A 39 -4.97 -2.17 12.82
C ALA A 39 -4.19 -3.21 12.02
N GLU A 40 -4.53 -4.49 12.15
CA GLU A 40 -3.93 -5.56 11.36
C GLU A 40 -4.34 -5.51 9.89
N GLU A 41 -5.60 -5.19 9.60
CA GLU A 41 -6.08 -4.99 8.24
C GLU A 41 -5.35 -3.79 7.60
N MET A 42 -5.16 -2.71 8.36
CA MET A 42 -4.35 -1.56 7.93
C MET A 42 -2.88 -1.96 7.69
N TRP A 43 -2.28 -2.76 8.58
CA TRP A 43 -0.92 -3.30 8.43
C TRP A 43 -0.76 -4.11 7.15
N LEU A 44 -1.62 -5.10 6.93
CA LEU A 44 -1.58 -5.95 5.73
C LEU A 44 -1.75 -5.12 4.46
N THR A 45 -2.71 -4.19 4.45
CA THR A 45 -3.00 -3.35 3.27
C THR A 45 -1.85 -2.38 2.99
N SER A 46 -1.17 -1.88 4.03
CA SER A 46 0.04 -1.05 3.88
C SER A 46 1.19 -1.86 3.29
N ALA A 47 1.43 -3.07 3.78
CA ALA A 47 2.46 -3.96 3.24
C ALA A 47 2.19 -4.34 1.78
N MET A 48 0.93 -4.63 1.42
CA MET A 48 0.52 -4.88 0.03
C MET A 48 0.71 -3.65 -0.86
N THR A 49 0.47 -2.45 -0.32
CA THR A 49 0.70 -1.20 -1.04
C THR A 49 2.18 -0.97 -1.31
N LEU A 50 3.05 -1.22 -0.33
CA LEU A 50 4.51 -1.17 -0.50
C LEU A 50 5.00 -2.14 -1.58
N LEU A 51 4.51 -3.37 -1.60
CA LEU A 51 4.82 -4.33 -2.67
C LEU A 51 4.40 -3.81 -4.05
N GLY A 52 3.19 -3.26 -4.16
CA GLY A 52 2.71 -2.66 -5.40
C GLY A 52 3.60 -1.51 -5.89
N VAL A 53 4.08 -0.66 -4.98
CA VAL A 53 5.02 0.42 -5.29
C VAL A 53 6.37 -0.13 -5.76
N ALA A 54 6.91 -1.14 -5.07
CA ALA A 54 8.17 -1.78 -5.44
C ALA A 54 8.12 -2.37 -6.86
N LEU A 55 7.00 -3.02 -7.22
CA LEU A 55 6.77 -3.58 -8.56
C LEU A 55 6.66 -2.50 -9.64
N LEU A 56 6.13 -1.31 -9.31
CA LEU A 56 6.00 -0.19 -10.23
C LEU A 56 7.33 0.49 -10.57
N LEU A 57 8.39 0.28 -9.78
CA LEU A 57 9.71 0.87 -10.06
C LEU A 57 10.21 0.56 -11.47
N LYS A 58 9.94 -0.65 -11.97
CA LYS A 58 10.32 -1.07 -13.32
C LYS A 58 9.57 -0.37 -14.46
N LEU A 59 8.55 0.43 -14.16
CA LEU A 59 7.63 1.07 -15.13
C LEU A 59 6.99 0.08 -16.13
N ARG A 60 7.09 -1.23 -15.88
CA ARG A 60 6.57 -2.31 -16.72
C ARG A 60 5.90 -3.33 -15.81
N TRP A 61 4.58 -3.38 -15.88
CA TRP A 61 3.79 -4.37 -15.15
C TRP A 61 3.74 -5.67 -15.97
N GLY A 62 4.58 -6.64 -15.62
CA GLY A 62 4.65 -7.94 -16.30
C GLY A 62 3.73 -8.99 -15.69
N LEU A 63 3.57 -10.13 -16.38
CA LEU A 63 2.75 -11.26 -15.93
C LEU A 63 3.18 -11.77 -14.54
N ALA A 64 4.49 -11.86 -14.30
CA ALA A 64 5.03 -12.29 -13.00
C ALA A 64 4.58 -11.38 -11.85
N ALA A 65 4.57 -10.06 -12.06
CA ALA A 65 4.10 -9.10 -11.05
C ALA A 65 2.61 -9.30 -10.75
N SER A 66 1.80 -9.46 -11.80
CA SER A 66 0.37 -9.76 -11.67
C SER A 66 0.11 -11.05 -10.89
N VAL A 67 0.80 -12.14 -11.24
CA VAL A 67 0.64 -13.44 -10.58
C VAL A 67 1.02 -13.34 -9.11
N ILE A 68 2.17 -12.75 -8.77
CA ILE A 68 2.60 -12.58 -7.37
C ILE A 68 1.56 -11.79 -6.57
N THR A 69 1.11 -10.63 -7.08
CA THR A 69 0.13 -9.80 -6.37
C THR A 69 -1.23 -10.48 -6.26
N LEU A 70 -1.66 -11.22 -7.28
CA LEU A 70 -2.94 -11.93 -7.29
C LEU A 70 -2.92 -13.10 -6.30
N SER A 71 -1.86 -13.92 -6.31
CA SER A 71 -1.72 -15.04 -5.38
C SER A 71 -1.72 -14.56 -3.93
N LEU A 72 -0.92 -13.54 -3.60
CA LEU A 72 -0.86 -13.00 -2.25
C LEU A 72 -2.18 -12.33 -1.82
N PHE A 73 -2.90 -11.70 -2.75
CA PHE A 73 -4.24 -11.18 -2.50
C PHE A 73 -5.24 -12.29 -2.19
N LEU A 74 -5.23 -13.39 -2.95
CA LEU A 74 -6.16 -14.52 -2.71
C LEU A 74 -5.95 -15.14 -1.33
N PHE A 75 -4.70 -15.24 -0.86
CA PHE A 75 -4.42 -15.70 0.50
C PHE A 75 -4.99 -14.75 1.56
N SER A 76 -5.07 -13.45 1.27
CA SER A 76 -5.56 -12.43 2.23
C SER A 76 -7.04 -12.61 2.60
N VAL A 77 -7.81 -13.41 1.85
CA VAL A 77 -9.23 -13.68 2.12
C VAL A 77 -9.42 -14.63 3.31
N ILE A 78 -8.38 -15.35 3.72
CA ILE A 78 -8.44 -16.28 4.86
C ILE A 78 -8.70 -15.48 6.15
N PRO A 79 -9.81 -15.75 6.88
CA PRO A 79 -10.22 -14.96 8.03
C PRO A 79 -9.47 -15.39 9.30
N ASP A 80 -8.14 -15.33 9.28
CA ASP A 80 -7.28 -15.68 10.41
C ASP A 80 -6.34 -14.52 10.76
N GLU A 81 -6.28 -14.20 12.06
CA GLU A 81 -5.54 -13.05 12.62
C GLU A 81 -4.03 -13.24 12.48
N THR A 82 -3.56 -14.40 12.93
CA THR A 82 -2.15 -14.76 12.93
C THR A 82 -1.62 -14.83 11.50
N PHE A 83 -2.39 -15.45 10.62
CA PHE A 83 -2.11 -15.56 9.19
C PHE A 83 -2.02 -14.19 8.51
N ARG A 84 -2.94 -13.26 8.80
CA ARG A 84 -2.92 -11.90 8.25
C ARG A 84 -1.63 -11.16 8.61
N VAL A 85 -1.18 -11.28 9.85
CA VAL A 85 0.07 -10.65 10.30
C VAL A 85 1.27 -11.23 9.55
N TYR A 86 1.39 -12.57 9.48
CA TYR A 86 2.45 -13.24 8.73
C TYR A 86 2.42 -12.92 7.24
N LEU A 87 1.22 -12.87 6.65
CA LEU A 87 1.05 -12.50 5.25
C LEU A 87 1.52 -11.06 5.00
N GLY A 88 1.31 -10.15 5.95
CA GLY A 88 1.88 -8.80 5.91
C GLY A 88 3.40 -8.80 5.86
N TYR A 89 4.05 -9.62 6.70
CA TYR A 89 5.50 -9.79 6.65
C TYR A 89 5.99 -10.39 5.32
N VAL A 90 5.27 -11.36 4.75
CA VAL A 90 5.59 -11.92 3.42
C VAL A 90 5.56 -10.83 2.36
N HIS A 91 4.50 -10.01 2.33
CA HIS A 91 4.42 -8.87 1.40
C HIS A 91 5.60 -7.91 1.58
N LEU A 92 5.95 -7.61 2.84
CA LEU A 92 7.05 -6.70 3.16
C LEU A 92 8.41 -7.25 2.70
N VAL A 93 8.70 -8.52 2.96
CA VAL A 93 9.96 -9.18 2.54
C VAL A 93 10.08 -9.19 1.02
N VAL A 94 9.00 -9.54 0.32
CA VAL A 94 8.99 -9.50 -1.15
C VAL A 94 9.19 -8.05 -1.64
N ALA A 95 8.50 -7.08 -1.04
CA ALA A 95 8.67 -5.67 -1.38
C ALA A 95 10.12 -5.20 -1.20
N ILE A 96 10.76 -5.53 -0.07
CA ILE A 96 12.16 -5.20 0.21
C ILE A 96 13.09 -5.85 -0.82
N GLY A 97 12.86 -7.12 -1.16
CA GLY A 97 13.62 -7.80 -2.21
C GLY A 97 13.54 -7.07 -3.56
N TYR A 98 12.33 -6.65 -3.97
CA TYR A 98 12.13 -5.85 -5.18
C TYR A 98 12.78 -4.47 -5.10
N PHE A 99 12.64 -3.76 -3.97
CA PHE A 99 13.32 -2.48 -3.75
C PHE A 99 14.83 -2.60 -3.82
N TRP A 100 15.40 -3.69 -3.28
CA TRP A 100 16.84 -3.92 -3.28
C TRP A 100 17.37 -4.23 -4.69
N VAL A 101 16.65 -5.08 -5.45
CA VAL A 101 17.00 -5.42 -6.84
C VAL A 101 16.85 -4.21 -7.77
N TYR A 102 15.85 -3.35 -7.56
CA TYR A 102 15.58 -2.17 -8.40
C TYR A 102 15.96 -0.84 -7.74
N ARG A 103 16.88 -0.86 -6.77
CA ARG A 103 17.31 0.33 -6.02
C ARG A 103 17.82 1.45 -6.92
N ASP A 104 18.44 1.09 -8.04
CA ASP A 104 19.00 2.04 -9.01
C ASP A 104 17.90 2.87 -9.71
N GLN A 105 16.65 2.42 -9.70
CA GLN A 105 15.51 3.09 -10.31
C GLN A 105 14.76 4.02 -9.35
N VAL A 106 15.05 3.95 -8.04
CA VAL A 106 14.38 4.76 -7.02
C VAL A 106 14.75 6.24 -7.19
N VAL A 107 16.05 6.55 -7.26
CA VAL A 107 16.54 7.94 -7.41
C VAL A 107 16.05 8.59 -8.71
N PRO A 108 16.14 7.94 -9.90
CA PRO A 108 15.55 8.46 -11.13
C PRO A 108 14.05 8.76 -11.01
N THR A 109 13.28 7.85 -10.41
CA THR A 109 11.82 8.02 -10.25
C THR A 109 11.49 9.25 -9.40
N LEU A 110 12.21 9.44 -8.28
CA LEU A 110 12.03 10.62 -7.42
C LEU A 110 12.42 11.92 -8.12
N LYS A 111 13.55 11.92 -8.86
CA LYS A 111 13.98 13.08 -9.65
C LYS A 111 12.97 13.44 -10.74
N ALA A 112 12.35 12.45 -11.39
CA ALA A 112 11.34 12.69 -12.40
C ALA A 112 10.11 13.42 -11.83
N VAL A 113 9.68 13.07 -10.62
CA VAL A 113 8.59 13.78 -9.90
C VAL A 113 9.02 15.21 -9.56
N ALA A 114 10.20 15.38 -8.95
CA ALA A 114 10.70 16.70 -8.55
C ALA A 114 10.85 17.68 -9.73
N ASN A 115 11.32 17.19 -10.87
CA ASN A 115 11.47 18.00 -12.08
C ASN A 115 10.12 18.39 -12.71
N ARG A 116 9.06 17.60 -12.48
CA ARG A 116 7.70 17.93 -12.95
C ARG A 116 7.05 19.04 -12.12
N VAL A 117 7.41 19.18 -10.85
CA VAL A 117 6.90 20.24 -9.95
C VAL A 117 7.57 21.59 -10.20
N LYS A 118 8.79 21.59 -10.77
CA LYS A 118 9.54 22.82 -11.09
C LYS A 118 9.14 23.46 -12.43
N LYS A 119 8.34 22.77 -13.24
CA LYS A 119 7.79 23.27 -14.51
C LYS A 119 6.38 23.80 -14.29
#